data_AF-A0A0X3VTC5-F1
#
_entry.id   AF-A0A0X3VTC5-F1
#
_cell.length_a   1.000
_cell.length_b   1.000
_cell.length_c   1.000
_cell.angle_alpha   90.00
_cell.angle_beta   90.00
_cell.angle_gamma   90.00
#
_symmetry.space_group_name_H-M   'P 1'
#
loop_
_entity.id
_entity.type
_entity.pdbx_description
1 polymer ?
#
loop_
_entity_poly.entity_id
_entity_poly.type
_entity_poly.pdbx_seq_one_letter_code
_entity_poly.pdbx_strand_id
1 'polypeptide(L)'
;MWDEQSGKLGGIHDTLEGFRINRIEAGLFQVLYSAYMDAIDQLSARTAEGKTRTKEVADALLKNAKAYDNHEVDTKKSVEDAY
;
A
#
# COMPACT_ATOMS: atom_id res chain seq x y z
N MET A 1 -4.70 0.62 -10.73
CA MET A 1 -3.41 1.32 -10.51
C MET A 1 -3.09 1.45 -9.03
N TRP A 2 -3.82 2.26 -8.24
CA TRP A 2 -3.50 2.46 -6.81
C TRP A 2 -3.56 1.17 -5.97
N ASP A 3 -4.57 0.33 -6.18
CA ASP A 3 -4.67 -0.98 -5.51
C ASP A 3 -3.49 -1.92 -5.84
N GLU A 4 -3.07 -1.95 -7.12
CA GLU A 4 -1.89 -2.71 -7.56
C GLU A 4 -0.60 -2.20 -6.90
N GLN A 5 -0.44 -0.88 -6.76
CA GLN A 5 0.73 -0.30 -6.08
C GLN A 5 0.71 -0.58 -4.57
N SER A 6 -0.47 -0.62 -3.94
CA SER A 6 -0.63 -1.07 -2.56
C SER A 6 -0.16 -2.53 -2.40
N GLY A 7 -0.56 -3.41 -3.32
CA GLY A 7 -0.08 -4.79 -3.38
C GLY A 7 1.44 -4.90 -3.52
N LYS A 8 2.04 -4.14 -4.44
CA LYS A 8 3.49 -4.10 -4.65
C LYS A 8 4.25 -3.62 -3.40
N LEU A 9 3.78 -2.58 -2.73
CA LEU A 9 4.35 -2.11 -1.47
C LEU A 9 4.26 -3.17 -0.37
N GLY A 10 3.18 -3.95 -0.34
CA GLY A 10 3.04 -5.12 0.53
C GLY A 10 4.10 -6.18 0.28
N GLY A 11 4.38 -6.52 -0.98
CA GLY A 11 5.38 -7.54 -1.33
C GLY A 11 6.84 -7.15 -1.05
N ILE A 12 7.13 -5.84 -0.91
CA ILE A 12 8.47 -5.39 -0.53
C ILE A 12 8.80 -5.79 0.92
N HIS A 13 7.80 -5.86 1.80
CA HIS A 13 8.01 -6.34 3.18
C HIS A 13 8.58 -7.76 3.20
N ASP A 14 7.98 -8.68 2.44
CA ASP A 14 8.44 -10.08 2.37
C ASP A 14 9.88 -10.18 1.82
N THR A 15 10.23 -9.29 0.88
CA THR A 15 11.60 -9.20 0.36
C THR A 15 12.57 -8.67 1.42
N LEU A 16 12.17 -7.68 2.22
CA LEU A 16 12.98 -7.10 3.30
C LEU A 16 13.27 -8.09 4.42
N GLU A 17 12.31 -8.96 4.75
CA GLU A 17 12.53 -10.01 5.75
C GLU A 17 13.63 -10.99 5.32
N GLY A 18 13.78 -11.25 4.01
CA GLY A 18 14.87 -12.05 3.47
C GLY A 18 16.27 -11.42 3.61
N PHE A 19 16.35 -10.11 3.88
CA PHE A 19 17.62 -9.42 4.15
C PHE A 19 17.98 -9.42 5.63
N ARG A 20 17.09 -9.85 6.54
CA ARG A 20 17.44 -9.93 7.95
C ARG A 20 18.49 -11.00 8.16
N ILE A 21 19.62 -10.58 8.73
CA ILE A 21 20.69 -11.46 9.15
C ILE A 21 20.76 -11.47 10.67
N ASN A 22 21.27 -12.54 11.25
CA ASN A 22 21.61 -12.62 12.66
C ASN A 22 23.06 -12.15 12.89
N ARG A 23 23.41 -11.99 14.17
CA ARG A 23 24.74 -11.52 14.58
C ARG A 23 25.89 -12.44 14.16
N ILE A 24 25.65 -13.75 14.07
CA ILE A 24 26.66 -14.72 13.63
C ILE A 24 26.93 -14.54 12.14
N GLU A 25 25.87 -14.41 11.33
CA GLU A 25 25.94 -14.15 9.88
C GLU A 25 26.63 -12.83 9.57
N ALA A 26 26.46 -11.81 10.41
CA ALA A 26 27.15 -10.53 10.26
C ALA A 26 28.68 -10.62 10.46
N GLY A 27 29.17 -11.60 11.22
CA GLY A 27 30.60 -11.89 11.38
C GLY A 27 31.44 -10.65 11.73
N LEU A 28 32.43 -10.32 10.90
CA LEU A 28 33.31 -9.17 11.10
C LEU A 28 32.59 -7.81 11.01
N PHE A 29 31.37 -7.77 10.46
CA PHE A 29 30.57 -6.56 10.28
C PHE A 29 29.60 -6.28 11.44
N GLN A 30 29.78 -6.92 12.61
CA GLN A 30 28.94 -6.69 13.79
C GLN A 30 28.81 -5.20 14.17
N VAL A 31 29.84 -4.39 13.93
CA VAL A 31 29.82 -2.94 14.21
C VAL A 31 28.71 -2.22 13.45
N LEU A 32 28.36 -2.71 12.26
CA LEU A 32 27.31 -2.13 11.41
C LEU A 32 25.96 -2.86 11.56
N TYR A 33 25.91 -3.95 12.32
CA TYR A 33 24.72 -4.80 12.44
C TYR A 33 23.48 -4.02 12.87
N SER A 34 23.60 -3.18 13.91
CA SER A 34 22.46 -2.40 14.39
C SER A 34 21.95 -1.44 13.33
N ALA A 35 22.84 -0.66 12.70
CA ALA A 35 22.47 0.28 11.65
C ALA A 35 21.84 -0.42 10.44
N TYR A 36 22.31 -1.61 10.10
CA TYR A 36 21.74 -2.43 9.04
C TYR A 36 20.33 -2.91 9.39
N MET A 37 20.12 -3.46 10.59
CA MET A 37 18.80 -3.90 11.05
C MET A 37 17.83 -2.72 11.18
N ASP A 38 18.29 -1.58 11.69
CA ASP A 38 17.50 -0.35 11.79
C ASP A 38 17.04 0.14 10.40
N ALA A 39 17.90 0.02 9.38
CA ALA A 39 17.54 0.37 8.01
C ALA A 39 16.45 -0.57 7.45
N ILE A 40 16.55 -1.88 7.71
CA ILE A 40 15.51 -2.84 7.34
C ILE A 40 14.19 -2.49 8.03
N ASP A 41 14.21 -2.20 9.33
CA ASP A 41 13.03 -1.83 10.10
C ASP A 41 12.38 -0.54 9.58
N GLN A 42 13.19 0.48 9.28
CA GLN A 42 12.68 1.74 8.70
C GLN A 42 12.05 1.54 7.32
N LEU A 43 12.70 0.75 6.45
CA LEU A 43 12.15 0.45 5.13
C LEU A 43 10.85 -0.34 5.24
N SER A 44 10.81 -1.33 6.13
CA SER A 44 9.63 -2.15 6.40
C SER A 44 8.45 -1.32 6.92
N ALA A 45 8.71 -0.41 7.87
CA ALA A 45 7.69 0.51 8.39
C ALA A 45 7.14 1.44 7.29
N ARG A 46 8.03 2.01 6.46
CA ARG A 46 7.65 2.93 5.38
C ARG A 46 6.83 2.24 4.29
N THR A 47 7.16 1.01 3.93
CA THR A 47 6.39 0.26 2.92
C THR A 47 5.02 -0.16 3.45
N ALA A 48 4.92 -0.52 4.74
CA ALA A 48 3.64 -0.79 5.40
C ALA A 48 2.72 0.44 5.45
N GLU A 49 3.28 1.60 5.80
CA GLU A 49 2.55 2.87 5.74
C GLU A 49 2.10 3.17 4.31
N GLY A 50 3.02 3.09 3.35
CA GLY A 50 2.73 3.32 1.93
C GLY A 50 1.62 2.42 1.40
N LYS A 51 1.65 1.13 1.72
CA LYS A 51 0.58 0.17 1.36
C LYS A 51 -0.78 0.67 1.85
N THR A 52 -0.86 1.07 3.11
CA THR A 52 -2.10 1.53 3.76
C THR A 52 -2.62 2.80 3.10
N ARG A 53 -1.78 3.83 2.97
CA ARG A 53 -2.16 5.11 2.34
C ARG A 53 -2.58 4.94 0.88
N THR A 54 -1.88 4.10 0.14
CA THR A 54 -2.20 3.84 -1.26
C THR A 54 -3.55 3.12 -1.40
N LYS A 55 -3.87 2.22 -0.45
CA LYS A 55 -5.18 1.57 -0.39
C LYS A 55 -6.29 2.55 -0.06
N GLU A 56 -6.09 3.45 0.91
CA GLU A 56 -7.03 4.52 1.25
C GLU A 56 -7.39 5.36 0.01
N VAL A 57 -6.40 5.70 -0.83
CA VAL A 57 -6.61 6.43 -2.09
C VAL A 57 -7.44 5.60 -3.08
N ALA A 58 -7.12 4.32 -3.25
CA ALA A 58 -7.87 3.43 -4.13
C ALA A 58 -9.35 3.31 -3.70
N ASP A 59 -9.58 3.12 -2.40
CA ASP A 59 -10.92 2.97 -1.83
C ASP A 59 -11.72 4.28 -1.97
N ALA A 60 -11.10 5.44 -1.77
CA ALA A 60 -11.73 6.75 -1.96
C ALA A 60 -12.15 6.99 -3.42
N LEU A 61 -11.28 6.66 -4.38
CA LEU A 61 -11.59 6.77 -5.81
C LEU A 61 -12.73 5.83 -6.21
N LEU A 62 -12.73 4.60 -5.72
CA LEU A 62 -13.80 3.63 -5.98
C LEU A 62 -15.14 4.12 -5.39
N LYS A 63 -15.12 4.67 -4.18
CA LYS A 63 -16.31 5.25 -3.55
C LYS A 63 -16.88 6.41 -4.38
N ASN A 64 -16.03 7.31 -4.86
CA ASN A 64 -16.46 8.43 -5.69
C ASN A 64 -17.02 7.97 -7.03
N ALA A 65 -16.36 7.02 -7.71
CA ALA A 65 -16.84 6.45 -8.96
C ALA A 65 -18.26 5.86 -8.81
N LYS A 66 -18.48 5.04 -7.77
CA LYS A 66 -19.80 4.47 -7.45
C LYS A 66 -20.85 5.56 -7.18
N ALA A 67 -20.46 6.63 -6.49
CA ALA A 67 -21.37 7.74 -6.22
C ALA A 67 -21.80 8.44 -7.52
N TYR A 68 -20.87 8.67 -8.45
CA TYR A 68 -21.17 9.24 -9.77
C TYR A 68 -22.07 8.31 -10.59
N ASP A 69 -21.74 7.03 -10.68
CA ASP A 69 -22.54 6.04 -11.44
C ASP A 69 -23.99 5.98 -10.92
N ASN A 70 -24.16 5.95 -9.59
CA ASN A 70 -25.49 5.94 -8.98
C ASN A 70 -26.25 7.24 -9.27
N HIS A 71 -25.58 8.39 -9.19
CA HIS A 71 -26.21 9.68 -9.46
C HIS A 71 -26.66 9.79 -10.94
N GLU A 72 -25.88 9.21 -11.85
CA GLU A 72 -26.24 9.16 -13.28
C GLU A 72 -27.46 8.26 -13.53
N VAL A 73 -27.52 7.09 -12.88
CA VAL A 73 -28.66 6.17 -12.97
C VAL A 73 -29.94 6.81 -12.44
N ASP A 74 -29.87 7.48 -11.28
CA ASP A 74 -31.02 8.14 -10.66
C ASP A 74 -31.51 9.32 -11.53
N THR A 75 -30.59 10.09 -12.09
CA THR A 75 -30.92 11.21 -13.00
C THR A 75 -31.56 10.70 -14.28
N LYS A 76 -31.03 9.63 -14.89
CA LYS A 76 -31.61 9.02 -16.10
C LYS A 76 -33.04 8.54 -15.87
N LYS A 77 -33.29 7.82 -14.77
CA LYS A 77 -34.66 7.41 -14.40
C LYS A 77 -35.59 8.60 -14.22
N SER A 78 -35.15 9.64 -13.52
CA SER A 78 -35.98 10.84 -13.32
C SER A 78 -36.32 11.56 -14.63
N VAL A 79 -35.45 11.51 -15.64
CA VAL A 79 -35.71 12.12 -16.95
C VAL A 79 -36.64 11.22 -17.79
N GLU A 80 -36.44 9.90 -17.76
CA GLU A 80 -37.31 8.93 -18.44
C GLU A 80 -38.74 8.92 -17.86
N ASP A 81 -38.91 9.09 -16.54
CA ASP A 81 -40.23 9.19 -15.92
C ASP A 81 -40.93 10.55 -16.18
N ALA A 82 -40.17 11.57 -16.61
CA ALA A 82 -40.68 12.93 -16.81
C ALA A 82 -41.15 13.23 -18.25
N TYR A 83 -40.83 12.37 -19.23
CA TYR A 83 -41.16 12.54 -20.66
C TYR A 83 -41.85 11.31 -21.23
#